data_AF-A0A6P3WMJ1-F1
#
_entry.id   AF-A0A6P3WMJ1-F1
#
_cell.length_a   1.000
_cell.length_b   1.000
_cell.length_c   1.000
_cell.angle_alpha   90.00
_cell.angle_beta   90.00
_cell.angle_gamma   90.00
#
_symmetry.space_group_name_H-M   'P 1'
#
loop_
_entity.id
_entity.type
_entity.pdbx_description
1 polymer ?
#
loop_
_entity_poly.entity_id
_entity_poly.type
_entity_poly.pdbx_seq_one_letter_code
_entity_poly.pdbx_strand_id
1 'polypeptide(L)'
;MKQTFLIFSMLVVAAMSVDENFVERLANGADMTKEEVMICVNKTSVTVEDLMHFDQIVVDDLNTIDFDDKALKAGCLFACIAKKKGMMTGAHVNIEKVKEIMNAKAKRGTPDKRAKGFQILDLCADRVRGKTNECEVTLKFVFCCLHETQKYMENDNKNDNENDNE
;
A
#
# COMPACT_ATOMS: atom_id res chain seq x y z
N MET A 1 -18.23 47.04 -31.56
CA MET A 1 -16.81 46.69 -31.29
C MET A 1 -16.49 47.16 -29.88
N LYS A 2 -16.04 46.37 -28.90
CA LYS A 2 -15.62 44.99 -28.82
C LYS A 2 -15.97 44.49 -27.43
N GLN A 3 -16.45 43.26 -27.41
CA GLN A 3 -16.74 42.40 -26.29
C GLN A 3 -15.42 42.02 -25.59
N THR A 4 -15.28 42.31 -24.29
CA THR A 4 -14.22 41.75 -23.45
C THR A 4 -14.85 41.17 -22.20
N PHE A 5 -15.38 39.95 -22.36
CA PHE A 5 -15.61 39.03 -21.26
C PHE A 5 -14.24 38.59 -20.72
N LEU A 6 -13.78 39.19 -19.64
CA LEU A 6 -12.69 38.65 -18.84
C LEU A 6 -13.26 37.57 -17.92
N ILE A 7 -13.44 36.38 -18.47
CA ILE A 7 -13.68 35.17 -17.67
C ILE A 7 -12.32 34.76 -17.12
N PHE A 8 -12.01 35.20 -15.90
CA PHE A 8 -10.96 34.60 -15.08
C PHE A 8 -11.40 33.16 -14.77
N SER A 9 -10.99 32.22 -15.62
CA SER A 9 -11.12 30.80 -15.32
C SER A 9 -10.09 30.46 -14.23
N MET A 10 -10.45 30.73 -12.97
CA MET A 10 -9.87 29.98 -11.85
C MET A 10 -10.36 28.54 -12.02
N LEU A 11 -9.62 27.74 -12.80
CA LEU A 11 -9.66 26.29 -12.65
C LEU A 11 -9.01 26.00 -11.30
N VAL A 12 -9.78 26.14 -10.22
CA VAL A 12 -9.46 25.44 -8.99
C VAL A 12 -9.62 23.97 -9.36
N VAL A 13 -8.49 23.31 -9.65
CA VAL A 13 -8.45 21.86 -9.61
C VAL A 13 -8.86 21.50 -8.19
N ALA A 14 -10.12 21.10 -8.04
CA ALA A 14 -10.64 20.66 -6.76
C ALA A 14 -9.94 19.34 -6.45
N ALA A 15 -8.77 19.43 -5.81
CA ALA A 15 -8.16 18.27 -5.19
C ALA A 15 -9.20 17.71 -4.22
N MET A 16 -9.68 16.50 -4.49
CA MET A 16 -10.63 15.83 -3.61
C MET A 16 -9.92 15.54 -2.29
N SER A 17 -10.20 16.37 -1.28
CA SER A 17 -9.70 16.15 0.07
C SER A 17 -10.18 14.80 0.57
N VAL A 18 -9.37 14.13 1.39
CA VAL A 18 -9.76 12.89 2.05
C VAL A 18 -10.95 13.16 2.98
N ASP A 19 -12.11 12.58 2.67
CA ASP A 19 -13.32 12.74 3.48
C ASP A 19 -13.38 11.72 4.64
N GLU A 20 -14.33 11.91 5.56
CA GLU A 20 -14.48 11.06 6.74
C GLU A 20 -14.75 9.59 6.41
N ASN A 21 -15.43 9.32 5.29
CA ASN A 21 -15.77 7.96 4.88
C ASN A 21 -14.52 7.21 4.41
N PHE A 22 -13.62 7.92 3.73
CA PHE A 22 -12.32 7.39 3.35
C PHE A 22 -11.43 7.12 4.57
N VAL A 23 -11.37 8.06 5.52
CA VAL A 23 -10.66 7.89 6.80
C VAL A 23 -11.17 6.68 7.55
N GLU A 24 -12.49 6.49 7.60
CA GLU A 24 -13.12 5.34 8.25
C GLU A 24 -12.68 4.01 7.62
N ARG A 25 -12.64 3.93 6.28
CA ARG A 25 -12.17 2.73 5.58
C ARG A 25 -10.71 2.42 5.89
N LEU A 26 -9.86 3.44 5.91
CA LEU A 26 -8.46 3.27 6.30
C LEU A 26 -8.31 2.84 7.76
N ALA A 27 -9.06 3.46 8.67
CA ALA A 27 -9.06 3.11 10.09
C ALA A 27 -9.47 1.65 10.31
N ASN A 28 -10.53 1.20 9.65
CA ASN A 28 -11.01 -0.17 9.71
C ASN A 28 -9.98 -1.17 9.12
N GLY A 29 -9.38 -0.86 7.97
CA GLY A 29 -8.37 -1.73 7.35
C GLY A 29 -7.08 -1.80 8.17
N ALA A 30 -6.65 -0.66 8.71
CA ALA A 30 -5.48 -0.54 9.55
C ALA A 30 -5.71 -1.09 10.96
N ASP A 31 -6.95 -1.26 11.42
CA ASP A 31 -7.30 -1.57 12.82
C ASP A 31 -6.68 -0.51 13.75
N MET A 32 -7.13 0.73 13.54
CA MET A 32 -6.72 1.97 14.19
C MET A 32 -7.93 2.89 14.37
N THR A 33 -7.83 3.92 15.21
CA THR A 33 -8.91 4.91 15.30
C THR A 33 -8.89 5.89 14.13
N LYS A 34 -10.03 6.55 13.87
CA LYS A 34 -10.12 7.60 12.83
C LYS A 34 -9.14 8.74 13.11
N GLU A 35 -8.98 9.11 14.38
CA GLU A 35 -8.06 10.16 14.83
C GLU A 35 -6.61 9.80 14.52
N GLU A 36 -6.22 8.54 14.77
CA GLU A 36 -4.86 8.09 14.49
C GLU A 36 -4.54 8.10 12.99
N VAL A 37 -5.51 7.73 12.14
CA VAL A 37 -5.38 7.80 10.68
C VAL A 37 -5.35 9.25 10.21
N MET A 38 -6.21 10.12 10.76
CA MET A 38 -6.23 11.55 10.42
C MET A 38 -4.91 12.24 10.67
N ILE A 39 -4.21 11.87 11.76
CA ILE A 39 -2.85 12.37 12.00
C ILE A 39 -1.93 12.04 10.83
N CYS A 40 -2.02 10.83 10.26
CA CYS A 40 -1.21 10.42 9.13
C CYS A 40 -1.62 11.08 7.81
N VAL A 41 -2.93 11.21 7.56
CA VAL A 41 -3.45 11.94 6.38
C VAL A 41 -2.97 13.39 6.39
N ASN A 42 -3.15 14.09 7.51
CA ASN A 42 -2.73 15.48 7.65
C ASN A 42 -1.21 15.65 7.52
N LYS A 43 -0.43 14.74 8.11
CA LYS A 43 1.04 14.79 8.04
C LYS A 43 1.57 14.62 6.61
N THR A 44 0.87 13.84 5.79
CA THR A 44 1.35 13.48 4.44
C THR A 44 0.75 14.34 3.34
N SER A 45 -0.27 15.16 3.66
CA SER A 45 -0.99 15.98 2.69
C SER A 45 -1.49 15.17 1.49
N VAL A 46 -1.87 13.92 1.76
CA VAL A 46 -2.39 12.98 0.78
C VAL A 46 -3.85 13.30 0.45
N THR A 47 -4.23 13.11 -0.80
CA THR A 47 -5.59 13.32 -1.32
C THR A 47 -6.22 11.99 -1.72
N VAL A 48 -7.52 11.98 -2.00
CA VAL A 48 -8.20 10.78 -2.52
C VAL A 48 -7.60 10.37 -3.87
N GLU A 49 -7.26 11.35 -4.72
CA GLU A 49 -6.64 11.10 -6.03
C GLU A 49 -5.28 10.41 -5.90
N ASP A 50 -4.44 10.83 -4.95
CA ASP A 50 -3.15 10.20 -4.69
C ASP A 50 -3.31 8.71 -4.33
N LEU A 51 -4.37 8.38 -3.59
CA LEU A 51 -4.64 7.01 -3.13
C LEU A 51 -5.31 6.16 -4.20
N MET A 52 -6.17 6.75 -5.04
CA MET A 52 -6.69 6.07 -6.23
C MET A 52 -5.59 5.78 -7.25
N HIS A 53 -4.56 6.63 -7.31
CA HIS A 53 -3.42 6.41 -8.18
C HIS A 53 -2.65 5.14 -7.80
N PHE A 54 -2.57 4.82 -6.49
CA PHE A 54 -1.94 3.60 -6.01
C PHE A 54 -2.50 2.33 -6.66
N ASP A 55 -3.83 2.24 -6.81
CA ASP A 55 -4.51 1.08 -7.42
C ASP A 55 -4.28 0.98 -8.95
N GLN A 56 -3.85 2.07 -9.59
CA GLN A 56 -3.61 2.13 -11.04
C GLN A 56 -2.18 1.77 -11.42
N ILE A 57 -1.27 1.63 -10.44
CA ILE A 57 0.12 1.31 -10.69
C ILE A 57 0.23 -0.13 -11.17
N VAL A 58 0.58 -0.30 -12.44
CA VAL A 58 0.94 -1.60 -13.02
C VAL A 58 2.42 -1.84 -12.75
N VAL A 59 2.72 -2.98 -12.13
CA VAL A 59 4.08 -3.36 -11.76
C VAL A 59 4.59 -4.44 -12.69
N ASP A 60 5.47 -4.04 -13.63
CA ASP A 60 6.17 -4.97 -14.52
C ASP A 60 7.43 -5.55 -13.86
N ASP A 61 8.26 -4.72 -13.22
CA ASP A 61 9.39 -5.14 -12.39
C ASP A 61 9.57 -4.20 -11.18
N LEU A 62 9.44 -4.77 -9.99
CA LEU A 62 9.57 -4.10 -8.67
C LEU A 62 10.90 -3.38 -8.46
N ASN A 63 11.96 -3.84 -9.11
CA ASN A 63 13.30 -3.26 -8.95
C ASN A 63 13.48 -1.96 -9.73
N THR A 64 12.76 -1.84 -10.85
CA THR A 64 12.85 -0.68 -11.75
C THR A 64 11.69 0.29 -11.59
N ILE A 65 10.71 0.00 -10.72
CA ILE A 65 9.63 0.96 -10.46
C ILE A 65 10.23 2.24 -9.90
N ASP A 66 9.96 3.32 -10.63
CA ASP A 66 10.06 4.68 -10.16
C ASP A 66 8.63 5.17 -9.84
N PHE A 67 8.45 5.73 -8.65
CA PHE A 67 7.14 6.17 -8.18
C PHE A 67 7.02 7.67 -8.40
N ASP A 68 5.93 8.09 -9.03
CA ASP A 68 5.62 9.50 -9.14
C ASP A 68 5.23 10.11 -7.78
N ASP A 69 5.08 11.44 -7.73
CA ASP A 69 4.75 12.15 -6.50
C ASP A 69 3.42 11.70 -5.88
N LYS A 70 2.44 11.30 -6.70
CA LYS A 70 1.13 10.84 -6.22
C LYS A 70 1.28 9.50 -5.50
N ALA A 71 1.98 8.56 -6.13
CA ALA A 71 2.32 7.27 -5.55
C ALA A 71 3.13 7.43 -4.26
N LEU A 72 4.12 8.33 -4.26
CA LEU A 72 4.96 8.61 -3.09
C LEU A 72 4.16 9.16 -1.91
N LYS A 73 3.17 10.03 -2.13
CA LYS A 73 2.28 10.50 -1.05
C LYS A 73 1.48 9.36 -0.43
N ALA A 74 0.93 8.46 -1.24
CA ALA A 74 0.28 7.25 -0.75
C ALA A 74 1.26 6.36 0.03
N GLY A 75 2.48 6.21 -0.47
CA GLY A 75 3.58 5.53 0.21
C GLY A 75 3.89 6.13 1.58
N CYS A 76 3.93 7.45 1.68
CA CYS A 76 4.16 8.15 2.94
C CYS A 76 3.00 7.95 3.93
N LEU A 77 1.75 7.89 3.44
CA LEU A 77 0.59 7.58 4.28
C LEU A 77 0.74 6.18 4.87
N PHE A 78 1.04 5.19 4.04
CA PHE A 78 1.26 3.81 4.48
C PHE A 78 2.45 3.71 5.43
N ALA A 79 3.54 4.43 5.18
CA ALA A 79 4.70 4.48 6.08
C ALA A 79 4.32 5.05 7.46
N CYS A 80 3.50 6.10 7.50
CA CYS A 80 3.02 6.67 8.76
C CYS A 80 2.17 5.67 9.56
N ILE A 81 1.23 5.00 8.89
CA ILE A 81 0.39 3.95 9.50
C ILE A 81 1.27 2.79 9.99
N ALA A 82 2.21 2.33 9.17
CA ALA A 82 3.10 1.21 9.51
C ALA A 82 3.96 1.52 10.74
N LYS A 83 4.47 2.75 10.85
CA LYS A 83 5.19 3.22 12.04
C LYS A 83 4.32 3.26 13.29
N LYS A 84 3.08 3.76 13.17
CA LYS A 84 2.14 3.77 14.31
C LYS A 84 1.84 2.36 14.82
N LYS A 85 1.79 1.36 13.93
CA LYS A 85 1.60 -0.05 14.31
C LYS A 85 2.91 -0.76 14.72
N GLY A 86 4.04 -0.06 14.76
CA GLY A 86 5.35 -0.65 15.06
C GLY A 86 5.88 -1.60 13.98
N MET A 87 5.26 -1.62 12.80
CA MET A 87 5.68 -2.43 11.65
C MET A 87 6.93 -1.85 10.96
N MET A 88 7.27 -0.60 11.23
CA MET A 88 8.46 0.06 10.69
C MET A 88 9.08 1.01 11.70
N THR A 89 10.40 1.16 11.63
CA THR A 89 11.16 2.23 12.32
C THR A 89 12.08 2.87 11.30
N GLY A 90 11.91 4.17 11.07
CA GLY A 90 12.57 4.79 9.92
C GLY A 90 12.11 4.15 8.61
N ALA A 91 13.08 3.84 7.74
CA ALA A 91 12.90 3.06 6.50
C ALA A 91 13.11 1.55 6.71
N HIS A 92 13.21 1.07 7.94
CA HIS A 92 13.40 -0.34 8.24
C HIS A 92 12.07 -1.01 8.58
N VAL A 93 11.75 -2.11 7.89
CA VAL A 93 10.56 -2.94 8.13
C VAL A 93 10.83 -3.93 9.26
N ASN A 94 10.03 -3.86 10.33
CA ASN A 94 10.02 -4.83 11.40
C ASN A 94 9.20 -6.06 10.97
N ILE A 95 9.87 -6.99 10.29
CA ILE A 95 9.20 -8.12 9.65
C ILE A 95 8.50 -9.04 10.66
N GLU A 96 9.08 -9.20 11.84
CA GLU A 96 8.49 -10.01 12.91
C GLU A 96 7.17 -9.41 13.41
N LYS A 97 7.10 -8.08 13.53
CA LYS A 97 5.83 -7.41 13.88
C LYS A 97 4.78 -7.53 12.77
N VAL A 98 5.21 -7.47 11.50
CA VAL A 98 4.30 -7.69 10.36
C VAL A 98 3.74 -9.11 10.38
N LYS A 99 4.60 -10.13 10.59
CA LYS A 99 4.17 -11.54 10.72
C LYS A 99 3.24 -11.77 11.89
N GLU A 100 3.50 -11.14 13.04
CA GLU A 100 2.63 -11.18 14.23
C GLU A 100 1.22 -10.65 13.91
N ILE A 101 1.14 -9.48 13.26
CA ILE A 101 -0.14 -8.87 12.85
C ILE A 101 -0.84 -9.75 11.80
N MET A 102 -0.11 -10.30 10.83
CA MET A 102 -0.66 -11.21 9.83
C MET A 102 -1.26 -12.45 10.50
N ASN A 103 -0.56 -13.03 11.47
CA ASN A 103 -1.05 -14.16 12.26
C ASN A 103 -2.32 -13.84 13.03
N ALA A 104 -2.38 -12.68 13.68
CA ALA A 104 -3.55 -12.25 14.45
C ALA A 104 -4.78 -12.04 13.55
N LYS A 105 -4.56 -11.61 12.30
CA LYS A 105 -5.62 -11.37 11.31
C LYS A 105 -5.99 -12.61 10.49
N ALA A 106 -5.15 -13.64 10.43
CA ALA A 106 -5.37 -14.87 9.67
C ALA A 106 -6.47 -15.74 10.30
N LYS A 107 -7.74 -15.31 10.16
CA LYS A 107 -8.90 -16.02 10.70
C LYS A 107 -9.19 -17.34 9.96
N ARG A 108 -8.69 -17.52 8.72
CA ARG A 108 -8.83 -18.75 7.91
C ARG A 108 -7.70 -18.83 6.89
N GLY A 109 -6.83 -19.82 7.03
CA GLY A 109 -5.79 -20.15 6.05
C GLY A 109 -5.14 -21.46 6.46
N THR A 110 -4.85 -22.33 5.50
CA THR A 110 -4.12 -23.57 5.79
C THR A 110 -2.73 -23.23 6.35
N PRO A 111 -2.13 -24.11 7.17
CA PRO A 111 -0.77 -23.91 7.65
C PRO A 111 0.23 -23.63 6.52
N ASP A 112 0.03 -24.29 5.37
CA ASP A 112 0.85 -24.12 4.18
C ASP A 112 0.74 -22.72 3.56
N LYS A 113 -0.49 -22.23 3.32
CA LYS A 113 -0.72 -20.86 2.81
C LYS A 113 -0.16 -19.80 3.74
N ARG A 114 -0.19 -20.04 5.05
CA ARG A 114 0.41 -19.14 6.05
C ARG A 114 1.94 -19.15 5.99
N ALA A 115 2.56 -20.32 5.92
CA ALA A 115 4.01 -20.45 5.78
C ALA A 115 4.48 -19.74 4.50
N LYS A 116 3.75 -19.87 3.40
CA LYS A 116 4.02 -19.14 2.17
C LYS A 116 3.91 -17.63 2.34
N GLY A 117 2.87 -17.16 3.03
CA GLY A 117 2.74 -15.75 3.38
C GLY A 117 3.96 -15.21 4.14
N PHE A 118 4.50 -15.96 5.10
CA PHE A 118 5.74 -15.55 5.79
C PHE A 118 6.96 -15.52 4.87
N GLN A 119 7.11 -16.50 3.97
CA GLN A 119 8.20 -16.48 3.00
C GLN A 119 8.13 -15.26 2.08
N ILE A 120 6.93 -14.86 1.64
CA ILE A 120 6.71 -13.66 0.82
C ILE A 120 7.11 -12.41 1.60
N LEU A 121 6.68 -12.32 2.87
CA LEU A 121 7.05 -11.21 3.75
C LEU A 121 8.57 -11.09 3.89
N ASP A 122 9.28 -12.20 4.16
CA ASP A 122 10.74 -12.21 4.28
C ASP A 122 11.44 -11.78 2.99
N LEU A 123 11.02 -12.35 1.86
CA LEU A 123 11.53 -11.99 0.52
C LEU A 123 11.37 -10.48 0.25
N CYS A 124 10.19 -9.93 0.53
CA CYS A 124 9.91 -8.53 0.26
C CYS A 124 10.64 -7.58 1.22
N ALA A 125 10.84 -7.98 2.48
CA ALA A 125 11.65 -7.23 3.44
C ALA A 125 13.11 -7.16 2.97
N ASP A 126 13.65 -8.26 2.46
CA ASP A 126 15.02 -8.30 1.92
C ASP A 126 15.18 -7.42 0.67
N ARG A 127 14.19 -7.37 -0.23
CA ARG A 127 14.24 -6.51 -1.44
C ARG A 127 14.30 -5.02 -1.14
N VAL A 128 13.73 -4.60 0.00
CA VAL A 128 13.75 -3.18 0.41
C VAL A 128 14.88 -2.86 1.38
N ARG A 129 15.69 -3.86 1.77
CA ARG A 129 16.80 -3.68 2.72
C ARG A 129 17.82 -2.68 2.18
N GLY A 130 18.27 -1.78 3.05
CA GLY A 130 19.28 -0.76 2.74
C GLY A 130 18.74 0.49 2.04
N LYS A 131 17.46 0.52 1.67
CA LYS A 131 16.80 1.74 1.20
C LYS A 131 16.51 2.68 2.37
N THR A 132 16.52 3.99 2.08
CA THR A 132 16.47 5.04 3.10
C THR A 132 15.23 5.91 3.04
N ASN A 133 14.57 5.99 1.87
CA ASN A 133 13.30 6.69 1.74
C ASN A 133 12.16 5.80 2.25
N GLU A 134 11.52 6.22 3.34
CA GLU A 134 10.48 5.44 4.01
C GLU A 134 9.24 5.25 3.14
N CYS A 135 8.84 6.27 2.39
CA CYS A 135 7.67 6.22 1.53
C CYS A 135 7.91 5.26 0.37
N GLU A 136 9.09 5.33 -0.26
CA GLU A 136 9.50 4.40 -1.32
C GLU A 136 9.61 2.97 -0.79
N VAL A 137 10.23 2.77 0.39
CA VAL A 137 10.34 1.46 1.03
C VAL A 137 8.97 0.84 1.24
N THR A 138 8.03 1.60 1.79
CA THR A 138 6.69 1.07 2.04
C THR A 138 5.99 0.68 0.74
N LEU A 139 6.08 1.50 -0.32
CA LEU A 139 5.50 1.13 -1.62
C LEU A 139 6.15 -0.13 -2.19
N LYS A 140 7.48 -0.18 -2.26
CA LYS A 140 8.20 -1.35 -2.80
C LYS A 140 7.88 -2.62 -2.02
N PHE A 141 7.77 -2.51 -0.71
CA PHE A 141 7.39 -3.63 0.15
C PHE A 141 5.95 -4.10 -0.14
N VAL A 142 4.98 -3.17 -0.19
CA VAL A 142 3.57 -3.51 -0.45
C VAL A 142 3.40 -4.12 -1.84
N PHE A 143 3.94 -3.48 -2.88
CA PHE A 143 3.86 -3.99 -4.24
C PHE A 143 4.56 -5.34 -4.38
N CYS A 144 5.68 -5.55 -3.70
CA CYS A 144 6.32 -6.86 -3.67
C CYS A 144 5.40 -7.92 -3.09
N CYS A 145 4.77 -7.64 -1.95
CA CYS A 145 3.84 -8.57 -1.32
C CYS A 145 2.64 -8.88 -2.23
N LEU A 146 2.07 -7.87 -2.89
CA LEU A 146 0.96 -8.05 -3.82
C LEU A 146 1.36 -8.93 -5.02
N HIS A 147 2.48 -8.60 -5.67
CA HIS A 147 2.97 -9.32 -6.85
C HIS A 147 3.31 -10.79 -6.53
N GLU A 148 4.06 -11.05 -5.46
CA GLU A 148 4.44 -12.42 -5.08
C GLU A 148 3.23 -13.24 -4.59
N THR A 149 2.26 -12.59 -3.94
CA THR A 149 1.01 -13.25 -3.54
C THR A 149 0.18 -13.63 -4.77
N GLN A 150 0.04 -12.73 -5.75
CA GLN A 150 -0.66 -13.03 -6.99
C GLN A 150 0.00 -14.19 -7.74
N LYS A 151 1.33 -14.13 -7.90
CA LYS A 151 2.12 -15.21 -8.52
C LYS A 151 1.94 -16.55 -7.80
N TYR A 152 1.86 -16.55 -6.47
CA TYR A 152 1.59 -17.76 -5.71
C TYR A 152 0.19 -18.31 -6.01
N MET A 153 -0.85 -17.46 -6.00
CA MET A 153 -2.23 -17.89 -6.29
C MET A 153 -2.40 -18.44 -7.70
N GLU A 154 -1.74 -17.85 -8.70
CA GLU A 154 -1.76 -18.35 -10.09
C GLU A 154 -1.15 -19.76 -10.19
N ASN A 155 -0.06 -20.02 -9.46
CA ASN A 155 0.58 -21.33 -9.44
C ASN A 155 -0.23 -22.37 -8.65
N ASP A 156 -0.83 -21.99 -7.53
CA ASP A 156 -1.70 -22.85 -6.69
C ASP A 156 -2.87 -23.40 -7.53
N ASN A 157 -3.59 -22.49 -8.22
CA ASN A 157 -4.71 -22.85 -9.09
C ASN A 157 -4.30 -23.76 -10.25
N LYS A 158 -3.10 -23.57 -10.81
CA LYS A 158 -2.61 -24.42 -11.89
C LYS A 158 -2.36 -25.85 -11.40
N ASN A 159 -1.75 -26.02 -10.24
CA ASN A 159 -1.47 -27.32 -9.66
C ASN A 159 -2.77 -28.08 -9.32
N ASP A 160 -3.80 -27.38 -8.83
CA ASP A 160 -5.11 -28.00 -8.55
C ASP A 160 -5.77 -28.53 -9.85
N ASN A 161 -5.73 -27.74 -10.93
CA ASN A 161 -6.29 -28.16 -12.23
C ASN A 161 -5.51 -29.31 -12.89
N GLU A 162 -4.20 -29.44 -12.65
CA GLU A 162 -3.41 -30.56 -13.17
C GLU A 162 -3.71 -31.86 -12.40
N ASN A 163 -3.92 -31.77 -11.07
CA ASN A 163 -4.24 -32.93 -10.23
C ASN A 163 -5.67 -33.49 -10.42
N ASP A 164 -6.63 -32.68 -10.89
CA ASP A 164 -8.01 -33.13 -11.17
C ASP A 164 -8.16 -33.86 -12.52
N ASN A 165 -7.11 -33.86 -13.36
CA ASN A 165 -7.12 -34.47 -14.70
C ASN A 165 -6.36 -35.81 -14.79
N GLU A 166 -5.90 -36.37 -13.66
CA GLU A 166 -5.25 -37.68 -13.53
C GLU A 166 -6.13 -38.69 -12.80
#